data_AF-A0A7X4ZAF5-F1
#
_entry.id   AF-A0A7X4ZAF5-F1
#
_cell.length_a   1.000
_cell.length_b   1.000
_cell.length_c   1.000
_cell.angle_alpha   90.00
_cell.angle_beta   90.00
_cell.angle_gamma   90.00
#
_symmetry.space_group_name_H-M   'P 1'
#
loop_
_entity.id
_entity.type
_entity.pdbx_description
1 polymer ?
#
loop_
_entity_poly.entity_id
_entity_poly.type
_entity_poly.pdbx_seq_one_letter_code
_entity_poly.pdbx_strand_id
1 'polypeptide(L)'
;MYEISIGEYPWSGYITQYLEEMQEEQSFRGNSPAPCHIIPTVNEYNNEKDSEFCPSSIAGKFMFPCKDLFEVLDLKWDGKNGFYTNEKLAAYLSEDSDSALYINKGLLMDYLERSGQEIVWTVLGEKQKIGGMGFRDFPGRSEFSYSYYWDNGQIKRNHEVFHVRKPQYDG
;
A
#
# COMPACT_ATOMS: atom_id res chain seq x y z
N MET A 1 -13.58 -7.13 -15.32
CA MET A 1 -12.31 -7.31 -16.08
C MET A 1 -11.14 -7.56 -15.13
N TYR A 2 -11.42 -8.17 -13.95
CA TYR A 2 -10.49 -8.46 -12.85
C TYR A 2 -10.63 -9.94 -12.41
N GLU A 3 -11.09 -10.84 -13.28
CA GLU A 3 -11.46 -12.21 -12.86
C GLU A 3 -10.36 -13.26 -13.13
N ILE A 4 -9.37 -12.96 -13.98
CA ILE A 4 -8.53 -14.00 -14.60
C ILE A 4 -7.04 -13.93 -14.21
N SER A 5 -6.50 -12.74 -13.90
CA SER A 5 -5.03 -12.61 -13.72
C SER A 5 -4.53 -12.71 -12.29
N ILE A 6 -5.39 -13.00 -11.30
CA ILE A 6 -4.95 -13.11 -9.89
C ILE A 6 -3.91 -14.23 -9.70
N GLY A 7 -4.09 -15.38 -10.36
CA GLY A 7 -3.12 -16.49 -10.37
C GLY A 7 -1.88 -16.23 -11.24
N GLU A 8 -1.89 -15.15 -12.02
CA GLU A 8 -0.80 -14.75 -12.92
C GLU A 8 -0.02 -13.55 -12.36
N TYR A 9 -0.35 -13.06 -11.17
CA TYR A 9 0.40 -11.99 -10.53
C TYR A 9 1.80 -12.50 -10.11
N PRO A 10 2.89 -11.72 -10.31
CA PRO A 10 2.93 -10.39 -10.94
C PRO A 10 3.23 -10.39 -12.45
N TRP A 11 3.30 -11.54 -13.13
CA TRP A 11 3.88 -11.67 -14.48
C TRP A 11 2.88 -11.59 -15.65
N SER A 12 1.57 -11.53 -15.40
CA SER A 12 0.60 -11.36 -16.48
C SER A 12 0.89 -10.07 -17.24
N GLY A 13 0.72 -10.08 -18.57
CA GLY A 13 0.98 -8.90 -19.39
C GLY A 13 0.14 -7.69 -18.96
N TYR A 14 -1.11 -7.94 -18.54
CA TYR A 14 -1.99 -6.91 -18.00
C TYR A 14 -1.49 -6.38 -16.65
N ILE A 15 -1.09 -7.24 -15.73
CA ILE A 15 -0.56 -6.83 -14.42
C ILE A 15 0.75 -6.05 -14.60
N THR A 16 1.61 -6.49 -15.50
CA THR A 16 2.88 -5.80 -15.79
C THR A 16 2.62 -4.38 -16.29
N GLN A 17 1.73 -4.22 -17.28
CA GLN A 17 1.35 -2.90 -17.77
C GLN A 17 0.73 -2.02 -16.68
N TYR A 18 -0.17 -2.57 -15.86
CA TYR A 18 -0.78 -1.84 -14.75
C TYR A 18 0.27 -1.35 -13.74
N LEU A 19 1.22 -2.20 -13.36
CA LEU A 19 2.30 -1.85 -12.43
C LEU A 19 3.25 -0.80 -13.02
N GLU A 20 3.53 -0.87 -14.33
CA GLU A 20 4.32 0.14 -15.04
C GLU A 20 3.61 1.50 -15.04
N GLU A 21 2.31 1.53 -15.36
CA GLU A 21 1.49 2.76 -15.29
C GLU A 21 1.50 3.35 -13.87
N MET A 22 1.36 2.53 -12.83
CA MET A 22 1.46 3.00 -11.42
C MET A 22 2.84 3.56 -11.07
N GLN A 23 3.92 3.02 -11.65
CA GLN A 23 5.27 3.53 -11.45
C GLN A 23 5.46 4.88 -12.17
N GLU A 24 4.94 5.02 -13.38
CA GLU A 24 4.94 6.28 -14.13
C GLU A 24 4.11 7.37 -13.43
N GLU A 25 2.99 7.00 -12.80
CA GLU A 25 2.14 7.88 -12.01
C GLU A 25 2.74 8.31 -10.66
N GLN A 26 3.94 7.83 -10.27
CA GLN A 26 4.70 8.41 -9.14
C GLN A 26 5.10 9.87 -9.36
N SER A 27 4.69 10.51 -10.47
CA SER A 27 4.55 11.95 -10.52
C SER A 27 3.59 12.40 -9.41
N PHE A 28 4.17 12.76 -8.25
CA PHE A 28 3.46 13.46 -7.19
C PHE A 28 2.64 14.58 -7.85
N ARG A 29 1.38 14.78 -7.40
CA ARG A 29 0.46 15.81 -7.94
C ARG A 29 0.97 17.27 -7.75
N GLY A 30 2.26 17.48 -7.54
CA GLY A 30 2.94 18.77 -7.47
C GLY A 30 4.02 18.92 -8.54
N ASN A 31 4.54 20.14 -8.68
CA ASN A 31 5.52 20.53 -9.70
C ASN A 31 6.94 19.95 -9.51
N SER A 32 7.12 18.88 -8.75
CA SER A 32 8.44 18.32 -8.45
C SER A 32 8.41 16.80 -8.33
N PRO A 33 9.40 16.10 -8.90
CA PRO A 33 9.50 14.65 -8.75
C PRO A 33 9.71 14.26 -7.29
N ALA A 34 9.35 13.01 -6.98
CA ALA A 34 9.64 12.39 -5.70
C ALA A 34 11.13 12.53 -5.35
N PRO A 35 11.51 12.80 -4.09
CA PRO A 35 12.91 12.83 -3.68
C PRO A 35 13.58 11.44 -3.73
N CYS A 36 12.77 10.38 -3.75
CA CYS A 36 13.19 8.99 -3.88
C CYS A 36 12.12 8.18 -4.62
N HIS A 37 12.49 7.02 -5.13
CA HIS A 37 11.54 6.06 -5.68
C HIS A 37 10.74 5.42 -4.54
N ILE A 38 9.43 5.36 -4.65
CA ILE A 38 8.56 4.76 -3.63
C ILE A 38 8.02 3.45 -4.15
N ILE A 39 8.21 2.38 -3.38
CA ILE A 39 7.68 1.07 -3.69
C ILE A 39 6.57 0.79 -2.66
N PRO A 40 5.31 0.57 -3.08
CA PRO A 40 4.29 0.14 -2.14
C PRO A 40 4.68 -1.24 -1.59
N THR A 41 4.39 -1.52 -0.32
CA THR A 41 4.68 -2.85 0.25
C THR A 41 3.76 -3.94 -0.31
N VAL A 42 2.57 -3.53 -0.73
CA VAL A 42 1.52 -4.41 -1.26
C VAL A 42 0.78 -3.74 -2.42
N ASN A 43 0.25 -4.55 -3.33
CA ASN A 43 -0.69 -4.13 -4.34
C ASN A 43 -2.10 -4.63 -3.95
N GLU A 44 -3.05 -3.70 -3.84
CA GLU A 44 -4.43 -4.04 -3.53
C GLU A 44 -5.13 -4.61 -4.77
N TYR A 45 -5.88 -5.68 -4.57
CA TYR A 45 -6.69 -6.29 -5.60
C TYR A 45 -8.11 -6.50 -5.10
N ASN A 46 -9.11 -6.01 -5.84
CA ASN A 46 -10.51 -6.18 -5.49
C ASN A 46 -11.10 -7.34 -6.30
N ASN A 47 -11.54 -8.40 -5.62
CA ASN A 47 -12.24 -9.49 -6.27
C ASN A 47 -13.76 -9.23 -6.22
N GLU A 48 -14.27 -8.66 -7.30
CA GLU A 48 -15.67 -8.23 -7.36
C GLU A 48 -16.66 -9.37 -7.62
N LYS A 49 -16.19 -10.54 -8.07
CA LYS A 49 -17.03 -11.68 -8.49
C LYS A 49 -16.36 -13.02 -8.23
N ASP A 50 -17.17 -14.05 -7.97
CA ASP A 50 -16.69 -15.42 -7.84
C ASP A 50 -16.00 -15.90 -9.12
N SER A 51 -14.80 -16.45 -8.97
CA SER A 51 -14.01 -17.11 -10.02
C SER A 51 -13.71 -18.55 -9.59
N GLU A 52 -13.61 -19.49 -10.54
CA GLU A 52 -13.18 -20.86 -10.25
C GLU A 52 -11.79 -20.91 -9.59
N PHE A 53 -10.96 -19.90 -9.84
CA PHE A 53 -9.62 -19.76 -9.26
C PHE A 53 -9.58 -18.90 -8.00
N CYS A 54 -10.64 -18.10 -7.75
CA CYS A 54 -10.71 -17.18 -6.62
C CYS A 54 -12.15 -16.99 -6.13
N PRO A 55 -12.67 -17.94 -5.34
CA PRO A 55 -13.97 -17.81 -4.69
C PRO A 55 -14.01 -16.58 -3.76
N SER A 56 -15.13 -15.87 -3.73
CA SER A 56 -15.42 -14.77 -2.80
C SER A 56 -15.39 -15.20 -1.33
N SER A 57 -15.50 -16.51 -1.06
CA SER A 57 -15.32 -17.09 0.27
C SER A 57 -13.87 -17.06 0.78
N ILE A 58 -12.89 -16.72 -0.07
CA ILE A 58 -11.49 -16.54 0.33
C ILE A 58 -11.27 -15.10 0.81
N ALA A 59 -11.51 -14.11 -0.06
CA ALA A 59 -11.53 -12.69 0.31
C ALA A 59 -12.17 -11.84 -0.80
N GLY A 60 -12.84 -10.74 -0.43
CA GLY A 60 -13.30 -9.71 -1.37
C GLY A 60 -12.21 -8.73 -1.80
N LYS A 61 -11.16 -8.56 -0.98
CA LYS A 61 -9.99 -7.73 -1.26
C LYS A 61 -8.72 -8.46 -0.84
N PHE A 62 -7.68 -8.42 -1.68
CA PHE A 62 -6.39 -9.05 -1.46
C PHE A 62 -5.30 -7.98 -1.39
N MET A 63 -4.29 -8.22 -0.56
CA MET A 63 -3.06 -7.42 -0.52
C MET A 63 -1.89 -8.28 -0.97
N PHE A 64 -1.60 -8.28 -2.27
CA PHE A 64 -0.47 -9.05 -2.80
C PHE A 64 0.86 -8.39 -2.40
N PRO A 65 1.90 -9.15 -2.01
CA PRO A 65 3.25 -8.63 -1.89
C PRO A 65 3.61 -7.86 -3.17
N CYS A 66 4.25 -6.69 -3.04
CA CYS A 66 4.65 -5.92 -4.22
C CYS A 66 5.57 -6.74 -5.13
N LYS A 67 5.60 -6.40 -6.43
CA LYS A 67 6.35 -7.16 -7.44
C LYS A 67 7.80 -7.42 -7.05
N ASP A 68 8.49 -6.38 -6.54
CA ASP A 68 9.90 -6.50 -6.14
C ASP A 68 10.09 -7.51 -5.00
N LEU A 69 9.27 -7.42 -3.95
CA LEU A 69 9.27 -8.38 -2.84
C LEU A 69 8.92 -9.80 -3.33
N PHE A 70 7.97 -9.92 -4.25
CA PHE A 70 7.54 -11.19 -4.83
C PHE A 70 8.68 -11.87 -5.61
N GLU A 71 9.39 -11.10 -6.44
CA GLU A 71 10.48 -11.59 -7.29
C GLU A 71 11.76 -11.87 -6.48
N VAL A 72 12.18 -10.95 -5.60
CA VAL A 72 13.43 -11.08 -4.82
C VAL A 72 13.38 -12.24 -3.83
N LEU A 73 12.20 -12.56 -3.30
CA LEU A 73 11.98 -13.69 -2.40
C LEU A 73 11.55 -14.99 -3.11
N ASP A 74 11.40 -14.98 -4.45
CA ASP A 74 10.88 -16.12 -5.23
C ASP A 74 9.57 -16.68 -4.62
N LEU A 75 8.61 -15.79 -4.38
CA LEU A 75 7.35 -16.16 -3.74
C LEU A 75 6.47 -17.00 -4.67
N LYS A 76 5.80 -17.98 -4.08
CA LYS A 76 4.77 -18.82 -4.73
C LYS A 76 3.49 -18.72 -3.95
N TRP A 77 2.42 -18.27 -4.60
CA TRP A 77 1.09 -18.22 -4.01
C TRP A 77 0.43 -19.59 -4.01
N ASP A 78 -0.26 -19.96 -2.94
CA ASP A 78 -0.98 -21.24 -2.82
C ASP A 78 -2.40 -21.20 -3.42
N GLY A 79 -2.80 -20.08 -4.03
CA GLY A 79 -4.15 -19.85 -4.54
C GLY A 79 -5.20 -19.61 -3.45
N LYS A 80 -4.75 -19.43 -2.20
CA LYS A 80 -5.57 -19.13 -1.03
C LYS A 80 -4.97 -17.92 -0.33
N ASN A 81 -4.44 -18.11 0.87
CA ASN A 81 -3.98 -17.04 1.74
C ASN A 81 -2.47 -17.07 1.95
N GLY A 82 -1.74 -18.06 1.43
CA GLY A 82 -0.32 -18.26 1.75
C GLY A 82 0.62 -17.95 0.58
N PHE A 83 1.69 -17.22 0.89
CA PHE A 83 2.83 -17.01 -0.01
C PHE A 83 4.05 -17.74 0.55
N TYR A 84 4.69 -18.57 -0.27
CA TYR A 84 5.76 -19.47 0.15
C TYR A 84 7.07 -19.19 -0.58
N THR A 85 8.19 -19.32 0.13
CA THR A 85 9.54 -19.34 -0.45
C THR A 85 10.26 -20.57 0.07
N ASN A 86 10.92 -21.36 -0.81
CA ASN A 86 11.58 -22.61 -0.44
C ASN A 86 10.70 -23.52 0.46
N GLU A 87 9.43 -23.69 0.09
CA GLU A 87 8.42 -24.48 0.82
C GLU A 87 8.08 -23.99 2.23
N LYS A 88 8.56 -22.80 2.63
CA LYS A 88 8.24 -22.17 3.91
C LYS A 88 7.28 -21.01 3.70
N LEU A 89 6.30 -20.88 4.60
CA LEU A 89 5.38 -19.74 4.60
C LEU A 89 6.16 -18.45 4.85
N ALA A 90 6.15 -17.56 3.86
CA ALA A 90 6.81 -16.26 3.90
C ALA A 90 5.85 -15.17 4.36
N ALA A 91 4.67 -15.12 3.75
CA ALA A 91 3.60 -14.18 4.08
C ALA A 91 2.24 -14.86 4.04
N TYR A 92 1.27 -14.33 4.78
CA TYR A 92 -0.12 -14.79 4.74
C TYR A 92 -1.10 -13.62 4.75
N LEU A 93 -2.19 -13.79 4.00
CA LEU A 93 -3.35 -12.90 4.02
C LEU A 93 -4.28 -13.29 5.15
N SER A 94 -4.66 -12.30 5.95
CA SER A 94 -5.62 -12.47 7.01
C SER A 94 -6.98 -12.89 6.47
N GLU A 95 -7.59 -13.89 7.11
CA GLU A 95 -8.99 -14.27 6.90
C GLU A 95 -9.94 -13.39 7.73
N ASP A 96 -9.39 -12.59 8.64
CA ASP A 96 -10.15 -11.72 9.53
C ASP A 96 -10.48 -10.37 8.85
N SER A 97 -11.23 -9.54 9.58
CA SER A 97 -11.77 -8.26 9.07
C SER A 97 -10.72 -7.18 8.77
N ASP A 98 -9.45 -7.40 9.12
CA ASP A 98 -8.37 -6.44 8.86
C ASP A 98 -7.82 -6.53 7.43
N SER A 99 -8.13 -7.60 6.69
CA SER A 99 -7.63 -7.90 5.34
C SER A 99 -6.10 -7.78 5.21
N ALA A 100 -5.36 -7.92 6.32
CA ALA A 100 -3.93 -7.60 6.41
C ALA A 100 -3.04 -8.64 5.71
N LEU A 101 -1.89 -8.21 5.16
CA LEU A 101 -0.81 -9.12 4.77
C LEU A 101 0.22 -9.16 5.91
N TYR A 102 0.39 -10.33 6.50
CA TYR A 102 1.41 -10.60 7.50
C TYR A 102 2.61 -11.26 6.86
N ILE A 103 3.83 -10.82 7.18
CA ILE A 103 5.08 -11.37 6.66
C ILE A 103 6.02 -11.76 7.79
N ASN A 104 6.79 -12.83 7.59
CA ASN A 104 7.87 -13.17 8.49
C ASN A 104 8.86 -12.01 8.60
N LYS A 105 9.02 -11.47 9.81
CA LYS A 105 9.87 -10.31 10.06
C LYS A 105 11.32 -10.52 9.60
N GLY A 106 11.88 -11.71 9.84
CA GLY A 106 13.25 -12.02 9.41
C GLY A 106 13.40 -11.93 7.90
N LEU A 107 12.49 -12.56 7.14
CA LEU A 107 12.48 -12.49 5.68
C LEU A 107 12.32 -11.05 5.16
N LEU A 108 11.45 -10.25 5.79
CA LEU A 108 11.29 -8.85 5.40
C LEU A 108 12.57 -8.04 5.66
N MET A 109 13.24 -8.23 6.80
CA MET A 109 14.49 -7.53 7.10
C MET A 109 15.61 -7.96 6.14
N ASP A 110 15.75 -9.26 5.88
CA ASP A 110 16.75 -9.80 4.93
C ASP A 110 16.50 -9.27 3.51
N TYR A 111 15.23 -9.14 3.09
CA TYR A 111 14.85 -8.52 1.83
C TYR A 111 15.29 -7.05 1.76
N LEU A 112 14.92 -6.24 2.77
CA LEU A 112 15.25 -4.81 2.82
C LEU A 112 16.76 -4.58 2.79
N GLU A 113 17.53 -5.39 3.50
CA GLU A 113 19.00 -5.33 3.50
C GLU A 113 19.58 -5.70 2.13
N ARG A 114 19.10 -6.78 1.51
CA ARG A 114 19.57 -7.23 0.18
C ARG A 114 19.22 -6.26 -0.95
N SER A 115 18.06 -5.60 -0.87
CA SER A 115 17.60 -4.64 -1.88
C SER A 115 18.10 -3.21 -1.63
N GLY A 116 18.73 -2.94 -0.48
CA GLY A 116 19.17 -1.61 -0.07
C GLY A 116 18.01 -0.64 0.15
N GLN A 117 16.83 -1.17 0.52
CA GLN A 117 15.60 -0.41 0.73
C GLN A 117 15.35 -0.15 2.21
N GLU A 118 14.63 0.94 2.48
CA GLU A 118 14.08 1.22 3.82
C GLU A 118 12.56 1.09 3.80
N ILE A 119 12.00 0.60 4.91
CA ILE A 119 10.55 0.58 5.12
C ILE A 119 10.13 1.80 5.93
N VAL A 120 9.11 2.49 5.42
CA VAL A 120 8.55 3.68 6.04
C VAL A 120 7.05 3.51 6.25
N TRP A 121 6.53 4.07 7.34
CA TRP A 121 5.10 4.17 7.62
C TRP A 121 4.71 5.63 7.66
N THR A 122 3.54 5.95 7.12
CA THR A 122 2.96 7.29 7.19
C THR A 122 1.62 7.25 7.88
N VAL A 123 1.38 8.19 8.79
CA VAL A 123 0.06 8.45 9.36
C VAL A 123 -0.38 9.80 8.82
N LEU A 124 -1.36 9.77 7.92
CA LEU A 124 -1.90 10.96 7.26
C LEU A 124 -3.34 11.17 7.72
N GLY A 125 -3.70 12.41 7.98
CA GLY A 125 -5.07 12.75 8.30
C GLY A 125 -5.41 14.18 7.95
N GLU A 126 -6.63 14.34 7.46
CA GLU A 126 -7.20 15.64 7.14
C GLU A 126 -8.63 15.68 7.68
N LYS A 127 -9.00 16.83 8.24
CA LYS A 127 -10.38 17.14 8.58
C LYS A 127 -10.71 18.53 8.08
N GLN A 128 -11.60 18.59 7.10
CA GLN A 128 -12.14 19.84 6.58
C GLN A 128 -13.58 20.02 7.04
N LYS A 129 -13.90 21.19 7.60
CA LYS A 129 -15.30 21.56 7.84
C LYS A 129 -15.87 22.14 6.55
N ILE A 130 -17.08 21.70 6.19
CA ILE A 130 -17.80 22.23 5.04
C ILE A 130 -18.69 23.38 5.51
N GLY A 131 -18.62 24.53 4.83
CA GLY A 131 -19.36 25.75 5.15
C GLY A 131 -20.83 25.74 4.70
N GLY A 132 -21.48 26.91 4.75
CA GLY A 132 -22.90 27.08 4.40
C GLY A 132 -23.25 26.76 2.95
N MET A 133 -24.54 26.89 2.63
CA MET A 133 -25.12 26.53 1.32
C MET A 133 -24.35 27.22 0.18
N GLY A 134 -23.76 26.42 -0.72
CA GLY A 134 -22.98 26.90 -1.86
C GLY A 134 -21.46 26.81 -1.76
N PHE A 135 -20.90 26.19 -0.70
CA PHE A 135 -19.45 25.96 -0.52
C PHE A 135 -18.58 27.22 -0.58
N ARG A 136 -19.17 28.40 -0.34
CA ARG A 136 -18.47 29.69 -0.45
C ARG A 136 -17.61 30.02 0.76
N ASP A 137 -17.95 29.46 1.92
CA ASP A 137 -17.19 29.68 3.14
C ASP A 137 -16.13 28.59 3.32
N PHE A 138 -14.91 28.99 3.67
CA PHE A 138 -13.90 28.09 4.21
C PHE A 138 -13.91 28.19 5.74
N PRO A 139 -14.65 27.33 6.47
CA PRO A 139 -14.75 27.41 7.93
C PRO A 139 -13.56 26.77 8.66
N GLY A 140 -12.54 26.33 7.92
CA GLY A 140 -11.29 25.79 8.45
C GLY A 140 -11.02 24.33 8.08
N ARG A 141 -9.74 23.96 8.20
CA ARG A 141 -9.18 22.64 7.92
C ARG A 141 -8.07 22.34 8.90
N SER A 142 -7.98 21.11 9.37
CA SER A 142 -6.82 20.60 10.09
C SER A 142 -6.19 19.46 9.31
N GLU A 143 -4.87 19.44 9.25
CA GLU A 143 -4.08 18.41 8.62
C GLU A 143 -3.01 17.94 9.59
N PHE A 144 -2.73 16.65 9.56
CA PHE A 144 -1.58 16.09 10.25
C PHE A 144 -0.90 15.03 9.38
N SER A 145 0.41 14.96 9.52
CA SER A 145 1.25 13.98 8.85
C SER A 145 2.38 13.58 9.77
N TYR A 146 2.49 12.28 10.03
CA TYR A 146 3.62 11.69 10.72
C TYR A 146 4.27 10.66 9.80
N SER A 147 5.60 10.55 9.86
CA SER A 147 6.29 9.42 9.26
C SER A 147 7.19 8.71 10.24
N TYR A 148 7.33 7.42 10.05
CA TYR A 148 8.10 6.51 10.87
C TYR A 148 8.95 5.61 9.97
N TYR A 149 10.06 5.12 10.50
CA TYR A 149 10.95 4.22 9.81
C TYR A 149 11.50 3.18 10.78
N TRP A 150 12.02 2.09 10.24
CA TRP A 150 12.65 1.04 11.02
C TRP A 150 14.13 1.35 11.24
N ASP A 151 14.58 1.31 12.49
CA ASP A 151 15.99 1.49 12.86
C ASP A 151 16.36 0.57 14.01
N ASN A 152 17.27 -0.38 13.74
CA ASN A 152 17.91 -1.23 14.74
C ASN A 152 16.94 -1.85 15.77
N GLY A 153 15.85 -2.46 15.31
CA GLY A 153 14.89 -3.14 16.19
C GLY A 153 13.72 -2.28 16.65
N GLN A 154 13.69 -0.98 16.31
CA GLN A 154 12.70 -0.03 16.79
C GLN A 154 12.10 0.78 15.66
N ILE A 155 10.83 1.15 15.81
CA ILE A 155 10.17 2.11 14.93
C ILE A 155 10.47 3.51 15.48
N LYS A 156 11.12 4.35 14.68
CA LYS A 156 11.46 5.72 15.04
C LYS A 156 10.63 6.70 14.22
N ARG A 157 10.22 7.79 14.85
CA ARG A 157 9.51 8.88 14.18
C ARG A 157 10.52 9.76 13.44
N ASN A 158 10.28 10.00 12.16
CA ASN A 158 11.12 10.84 11.31
C ASN A 158 10.56 12.26 11.18
N HIS A 159 9.25 12.39 10.96
CA HIS A 159 8.60 13.66 10.70
C HIS A 159 7.27 13.79 11.47
N GLU A 160 6.94 15.03 11.86
CA GLU A 160 5.68 15.42 12.48
C GLU A 160 5.27 16.80 11.95
N VAL A 161 4.13 16.87 11.28
CA VAL A 161 3.46 18.12 10.90
C VAL A 161 2.04 18.10 11.42
N PHE A 162 1.65 19.21 12.05
CA PHE A 162 0.28 19.49 12.43
C PHE A 162 -0.05 20.93 12.02
N HIS A 163 -1.06 21.09 11.18
CA HIS A 163 -1.44 22.40 10.67
C HIS A 163 -2.95 22.61 10.83
N VAL A 164 -3.34 23.79 11.33
CA VAL A 164 -4.74 24.18 11.43
C VAL A 164 -4.92 25.50 10.68
N ARG A 165 -5.66 25.44 9.57
CA ARG A 165 -6.15 26.62 8.86
C ARG A 165 -7.47 27.06 9.46
N LYS A 166 -7.47 28.28 9.99
CA LYS A 166 -8.66 28.96 10.53
C LYS A 166 -9.55 29.48 9.40
N PRO A 167 -10.81 29.86 9.69
CA PRO A 167 -11.67 30.46 8.69
C PRO A 167 -11.04 31.70 8.07
N GLN A 168 -11.22 31.87 6.76
CA GLN A 168 -11.00 33.15 6.09
C GLN A 168 -12.36 33.83 6.01
N TYR A 169 -12.55 34.89 6.79
CA TYR A 169 -13.69 35.78 6.65
C TYR A 169 -13.25 36.96 5.79
N ASP A 170 -13.75 37.04 4.56
CA ASP A 170 -13.73 38.30 3.82
C ASP A 170 -14.72 39.23 4.55
N GLY A 171 -14.21 40.35 5.07
CA GLY A 171 -14.99 41.34 5.82
C GLY A 171 -16.03 42.08 4.98
#